data_AF-A0A948PMN5-F1
#
_entry.id   AF-A0A948PMN5-F1
#
_cell.length_a   1.000
_cell.length_b   1.000
_cell.length_c   1.000
_cell.angle_alpha   90.00
_cell.angle_beta   90.00
_cell.angle_gamma   90.00
#
_symmetry.space_group_name_H-M   'P 1'
#
loop_
_entity.id
_entity.type
_entity.pdbx_description
1 polymer ?
#
loop_
_entity_poly.entity_id
_entity_poly.type
_entity_poly.pdbx_seq_one_letter_code
_entity_poly.pdbx_strand_id
1 'polypeptide(L)'
;LDGKTAFRIPAELPPEQTAAVRTIAVRAFRLLGCSGMARVDFFLEAKTERLFLNEINTIPGFTDISMYPKLWAAGGLPYAELLNRLIELGLERHSRKKRVADWTPS
;
A
#
# COMPACT_ATOMS: atom_id res chain seq x y z
N LEU A 1 -4.97 0.79 31.96
CA LEU A 1 -4.15 1.05 30.76
C LEU A 1 -5.08 0.94 29.57
N ASP A 2 -5.69 2.05 29.16
CA ASP A 2 -6.59 2.05 27.99
C ASP A 2 -5.76 1.79 26.73
N GLY A 3 -5.85 0.57 26.20
CA GLY A 3 -5.14 0.08 25.02
C GLY A 3 -5.62 0.72 23.71
N LYS A 4 -5.63 2.05 23.63
CA LYS A 4 -5.89 2.79 22.40
C LYS A 4 -4.60 2.89 21.59
N THR A 5 -4.52 2.11 20.51
CA THR A 5 -3.50 2.29 19.48
C THR A 5 -3.61 3.70 18.90
N ALA A 6 -2.57 4.52 19.06
CA ALA A 6 -2.48 5.84 18.47
C ALA A 6 -1.87 5.75 17.06
N PHE A 7 -2.54 6.36 16.08
CA PHE A 7 -2.04 6.43 14.72
C PHE A 7 -1.37 7.79 14.49
N ARG A 8 -0.04 7.80 14.36
CA ARG A 8 0.73 8.98 13.96
C ARG A 8 1.03 8.90 12.47
N ILE A 9 0.50 9.83 11.70
CA ILE A 9 0.68 9.92 10.26
C ILE A 9 1.05 11.38 9.95
N PRO A 10 2.27 11.65 9.42
CA PRO A 10 3.32 10.68 9.10
C PRO A 10 3.93 10.04 10.36
N ALA A 11 4.57 8.88 10.17
CA ALA A 11 5.35 8.27 11.24
C ALA A 11 6.58 9.13 11.57
N GLU A 12 6.94 9.21 12.84
CA GLU A 12 8.15 9.91 13.31
C GLU A 12 9.38 9.05 13.05
N LEU A 13 9.77 8.95 11.78
CA LEU A 13 10.94 8.20 11.33
C LEU A 13 11.91 9.14 10.58
N PRO A 14 13.22 8.92 10.72
CA PRO A 14 14.20 9.57 9.87
C PRO A 14 13.90 9.37 8.37
N PRO A 15 14.27 10.32 7.50
CA PRO A 15 14.03 10.22 6.06
C PRO A 15 14.56 8.93 5.43
N GLU A 16 15.72 8.46 5.86
CA GLU A 16 16.35 7.23 5.39
C GLU A 16 15.55 5.97 5.75
N GLN A 17 15.00 5.90 6.96
CA GLN A 17 14.14 4.79 7.38
C GLN A 17 12.82 4.81 6.61
N THR A 18 12.22 5.99 6.43
CA THR A 18 11.01 6.17 5.61
C THR A 18 11.23 5.72 4.16
N ALA A 19 12.39 6.06 3.58
CA ALA A 19 12.76 5.64 2.23
C ALA A 19 12.98 4.12 2.14
N ALA A 20 13.61 3.52 3.16
CA ALA A 20 13.79 2.07 3.24
C ALA A 20 12.45 1.32 3.32
N VAL A 21 11.53 1.76 4.19
CA VAL A 21 10.17 1.20 4.30
C VAL A 21 9.45 1.25 2.95
N ARG A 22 9.44 2.42 2.30
CA ARG A 22 8.80 2.59 0.97
C ARG A 22 9.42 1.66 -0.08
N THR A 23 10.74 1.56 -0.12
CA THR A 23 11.46 0.72 -1.08
C THR A 23 11.11 -0.76 -0.87
N ILE A 24 11.13 -1.24 0.37
CA ILE A 24 10.79 -2.63 0.68
C ILE A 24 9.32 -2.92 0.38
N ALA A 25 8.40 -2.00 0.72
CA ALA A 25 6.97 -2.15 0.45
C ALA A 25 6.68 -2.28 -1.05
N VAL A 26 7.25 -1.42 -1.88
CA VAL A 26 7.09 -1.47 -3.34
C VAL A 26 7.71 -2.75 -3.92
N ARG A 27 8.88 -3.15 -3.42
CA ARG A 27 9.54 -4.39 -3.86
C ARG A 27 8.68 -5.61 -3.55
N ALA A 28 8.17 -5.70 -2.32
CA ALA A 28 7.36 -6.84 -1.89
C ALA A 28 6.03 -6.91 -2.66
N PHE A 29 5.36 -5.77 -2.86
CA PHE A 29 4.16 -5.66 -3.70
C PHE A 29 4.38 -6.20 -5.12
N ARG A 30 5.51 -5.85 -5.75
CA ARG A 30 5.86 -6.31 -7.10
C ARG A 30 6.21 -7.79 -7.13
N LEU A 31 7.02 -8.27 -6.18
CA LEU A 31 7.47 -9.67 -6.13
C LEU A 31 6.31 -10.64 -5.93
N LEU A 32 5.27 -10.24 -5.19
CA LEU A 32 4.07 -11.05 -4.99
C LEU A 32 3.03 -10.89 -6.12
N GLY A 33 3.33 -10.11 -7.16
CA GLY A 33 2.39 -9.91 -8.27
C GLY A 33 1.11 -9.17 -7.88
N CYS A 34 1.14 -8.38 -6.80
CA CYS A 34 -0.01 -7.60 -6.36
C CYS A 34 -0.43 -6.59 -7.43
N SER A 35 -1.69 -6.17 -7.38
CA SER A 35 -2.25 -5.15 -8.27
C SER A 35 -3.35 -4.37 -7.57
N GLY A 36 -3.54 -3.11 -7.96
CA GLY A 36 -4.49 -2.22 -7.29
C GLY A 36 -3.90 -1.70 -5.99
N MET A 37 -4.12 -2.42 -4.88
CA MET A 37 -3.75 -1.96 -3.55
C MET A 37 -3.17 -3.08 -2.67
N ALA A 38 -2.33 -2.68 -1.72
CA ALA A 38 -2.02 -3.45 -0.52
C ALA A 38 -1.53 -2.49 0.57
N ARG A 39 -1.79 -2.83 1.83
CA ARG A 39 -1.08 -2.25 2.98
C ARG A 39 0.10 -3.17 3.31
N VAL A 40 1.27 -2.60 3.54
CA VAL A 40 2.47 -3.35 3.91
C VAL A 40 2.88 -2.90 5.31
N ASP A 41 2.86 -3.83 6.24
CA ASP A 41 3.11 -3.54 7.66
C ASP A 41 4.51 -4.01 8.05
N PHE A 42 5.17 -3.20 8.87
CA PHE A 42 6.54 -3.42 9.30
C PHE A 42 6.64 -3.38 10.81
N PHE A 43 7.61 -4.11 11.35
CA PHE A 43 8.17 -3.86 12.68
C PHE A 43 9.51 -3.14 12.54
N LEU A 44 9.75 -2.16 13.41
CA LEU A 44 11.05 -1.53 13.60
C LEU A 44 11.56 -1.91 14.99
N GLU A 45 12.66 -2.67 15.05
CA GLU A 45 13.24 -3.09 16.33
C GLU A 45 14.00 -1.93 16.99
N ALA A 46 13.60 -1.53 18.20
CA ALA A 46 14.11 -0.33 18.85
C ALA A 46 15.63 -0.32 19.16
N LYS A 47 16.25 -1.48 19.37
CA LYS A 47 17.67 -1.56 19.75
C LYS A 47 18.62 -1.50 18.56
N THR A 48 18.21 -2.10 17.45
CA THR A 48 19.06 -2.30 16.26
C THR A 48 18.60 -1.46 15.08
N GLU A 49 17.43 -0.82 15.20
CA GLU A 49 16.71 -0.12 14.15
C GLU A 49 16.47 -0.99 12.91
N ARG A 50 16.46 -2.31 13.08
CA ARG A 50 16.19 -3.24 11.99
C ARG A 50 14.71 -3.23 11.64
N LEU A 51 14.45 -3.06 10.34
CA LEU A 51 13.13 -3.18 9.75
C LEU A 51 12.82 -4.64 9.39
N PHE A 52 11.68 -5.13 9.86
CA PHE A 52 11.15 -6.45 9.53
C PHE A 52 9.81 -6.28 8.82
N LEU A 53 9.69 -6.87 7.63
CA LEU A 53 8.41 -6.97 6.94
C LEU A 53 7.52 -7.97 7.69
N ASN A 54 6.37 -7.51 8.19
CA ASN A 54 5.45 -8.34 8.96
C ASN A 54 4.38 -8.97 8.06
N GLU A 55 3.54 -8.14 7.42
CA GLU A 55 2.47 -8.61 6.55
C GLU A 55 2.30 -7.75 5.30
N ILE A 56 1.72 -8.37 4.26
CA ILE A 56 1.21 -7.68 3.07
C ILE A 56 -0.28 -7.99 2.99
N ASN A 57 -1.10 -6.99 3.29
CA ASN A 57 -2.54 -7.10 3.29
C ASN A 57 -3.11 -6.55 1.98
N THR A 58 -3.58 -7.43 1.09
CA THR A 58 -4.13 -7.09 -0.23
C THR A 58 -5.59 -6.62 -0.19
N ILE A 59 -6.26 -6.68 0.96
CA ILE A 59 -7.62 -6.19 1.16
C ILE A 59 -7.64 -5.40 2.49
N PRO A 60 -6.97 -4.23 2.52
CA PRO A 60 -6.98 -3.40 3.72
C PRO A 60 -8.38 -2.86 3.99
N GLY A 61 -8.67 -2.53 5.25
CA GLY A 61 -9.86 -1.75 5.60
C GLY A 61 -9.93 -0.48 4.76
N PHE A 62 -11.12 -0.20 4.21
CA PHE A 62 -11.29 0.80 3.15
C PHE A 62 -12.32 1.88 3.47
N THR A 63 -12.70 2.05 4.73
CA THR A 63 -13.49 3.21 5.17
C THR A 63 -12.58 4.44 5.33
N ASP A 64 -13.16 5.64 5.34
CA ASP A 64 -12.44 6.91 5.59
C ASP A 64 -11.63 6.92 6.90
N ILE A 65 -12.09 6.20 7.92
CA ILE A 65 -11.37 6.06 9.20
C ILE A 65 -10.25 5.00 9.17
N SER A 66 -10.20 4.16 8.13
CA SER A 66 -9.22 3.08 8.01
C SER A 66 -7.81 3.60 7.72
N MET A 67 -6.81 2.80 8.10
CA MET A 67 -5.40 3.17 7.95
C MET A 67 -5.00 3.45 6.48
N TYR A 68 -5.42 2.61 5.55
CA TYR A 68 -4.97 2.71 4.15
C TYR A 68 -5.41 4.04 3.49
N PRO A 69 -6.69 4.45 3.54
CA PRO A 69 -7.10 5.78 3.09
C PRO A 69 -6.38 6.94 3.80
N LYS A 70 -6.17 6.86 5.12
CA LYS A 70 -5.48 7.91 5.88
C LYS A 70 -4.04 8.10 5.45
N LEU A 71 -3.31 7.03 5.15
CA LEU A 71 -1.94 7.10 4.63
C LEU A 71 -1.87 7.82 3.28
N TRP A 72 -2.82 7.53 2.38
CA TRP A 72 -2.90 8.21 1.08
C TRP A 72 -3.27 9.68 1.21
N ALA A 73 -4.23 10.01 2.08
CA ALA A 73 -4.62 11.40 2.35
C ALA A 73 -3.44 12.23 2.88
N ALA A 74 -2.66 11.67 3.81
CA ALA A 74 -1.43 12.31 4.30
C ALA A 74 -0.34 12.43 3.22
N GLY A 75 -0.37 11.58 2.19
CA GLY A 75 0.46 11.67 0.99
C GLY A 75 -0.10 12.60 -0.09
N GLY A 76 -1.23 13.28 0.16
CA GLY A 76 -1.84 14.25 -0.76
C GLY A 76 -2.89 13.68 -1.70
N LEU A 77 -3.34 12.43 -1.53
CA LEU A 77 -4.41 11.82 -2.33
C LEU A 77 -5.68 11.61 -1.47
N PRO A 78 -6.70 12.47 -1.59
CA PRO A 78 -7.96 12.34 -0.85
C PRO A 78 -8.69 11.03 -1.12
N TYR A 79 -9.54 10.60 -0.17
CA TYR A 79 -10.25 9.32 -0.25
C TYR A 79 -11.05 9.11 -1.55
N ALA A 80 -11.79 10.11 -2.01
CA ALA A 80 -12.57 10.02 -3.24
C ALA A 80 -11.67 9.82 -4.48
N GLU A 81 -10.53 10.50 -4.54
CA GLU A 81 -9.57 10.36 -5.63
C GLU A 81 -8.86 9.00 -5.58
N LEU A 82 -8.54 8.51 -4.38
CA LEU A 82 -8.00 7.16 -4.19
C LEU A 82 -8.98 6.09 -4.69
N LEU A 83 -10.28 6.22 -4.36
CA LEU A 83 -11.31 5.30 -4.81
C LEU A 83 -11.41 5.31 -6.34
N ASN A 84 -11.48 6.49 -6.96
CA ASN A 84 -11.48 6.64 -8.41
C ASN A 84 -10.24 5.98 -9.03
N ARG A 85 -9.05 6.21 -8.45
CA ARG A 85 -7.81 5.64 -8.96
C ARG A 85 -7.79 4.11 -8.93
N LEU A 86 -8.36 3.49 -7.88
CA LEU A 86 -8.44 2.03 -7.81
C LEU A 86 -9.43 1.44 -8.82
N ILE A 87 -10.54 2.14 -9.09
CA ILE A 87 -11.49 1.75 -10.14
C ILE A 87 -10.80 1.79 -11.50
N GLU A 88 -10.09 2.89 -11.81
CA GLU A 88 -9.31 3.02 -13.05
C GLU A 88 -8.30 1.89 -13.21
N LEU A 89 -7.50 1.61 -12.18
CA LEU A 89 -6.52 0.51 -12.20
C LEU A 89 -7.18 -0.85 -12.45
N GLY A 90 -8.40 -1.06 -11.92
CA GLY A 90 -9.20 -2.24 -12.17
C GLY A 90 -9.61 -2.37 -13.64
N LEU A 91 -10.12 -1.28 -14.23
CA LEU A 91 -10.50 -1.20 -15.64
C LEU A 91 -9.29 -1.38 -16.58
N GLU A 92 -8.18 -0.71 -16.30
CA GLU A 92 -6.92 -0.85 -17.04
C GLU A 92 -6.44 -2.32 -17.07
N ARG A 93 -6.46 -2.98 -15.90
CA ARG A 93 -6.07 -4.39 -15.78
C ARG A 93 -7.03 -5.31 -16.54
N HIS A 94 -8.34 -5.05 -16.48
CA HIS A 94 -9.34 -5.82 -17.21
C HIS A 94 -9.12 -5.72 -18.73
N SER A 95 -8.99 -4.50 -19.26
CA SER A 95 -8.71 -4.25 -20.67
C SER A 95 -7.42 -4.89 -21.15
N ARG A 96 -6.36 -4.86 -20.33
CA ARG A 96 -5.10 -5.55 -20.65
C ARG A 96 -5.27 -7.07 -20.74
N LYS A 97 -5.99 -7.68 -19.80
CA LYS A 97 -6.26 -9.13 -19.83
C LYS A 97 -7.07 -9.53 -21.07
N LYS A 98 -8.08 -8.74 -21.44
CA LYS A 98 -8.89 -8.98 -22.64
C LYS A 98 -8.04 -8.95 -23.92
N ARG A 99 -7.20 -7.92 -24.08
CA ARG A 99 -6.27 -7.83 -25.22
C ARG A 99 -5.33 -9.02 -25.37
N VAL A 100 -4.82 -9.55 -24.24
CA VAL A 100 -3.94 -10.73 -24.26
C VAL A 100 -4.73 -11.99 -24.63
N ALA A 101 -5.97 -12.12 -24.16
CA ALA A 101 -6.84 -13.25 -24.49
C ALA A 101 -7.30 -13.24 -25.96
N ASP A 102 -7.55 -12.05 -26.52
CA ASP A 102 -8.01 -11.88 -27.91
C ASP A 102 -6.85 -11.93 -28.92
N TRP A 103 -5.60 -12.06 -28.47
CA TRP A 103 -4.44 -12.10 -29.36
C TRP A 103 -4.38 -13.40 -30.15
N THR A 104 -4.34 -13.27 -31.47
CA THR A 104 -4.07 -14.37 -32.41
C THR A 104 -2.72 -14.11 -33.09
N PRO A 105 -1.78 -15.07 -33.09
CA PRO A 105 -0.53 -14.91 -33.82
C PRO A 105 -0.79 -14.88 -35.33
N SER A 106 -0.13 -13.95 -36.03
CA SER A 106 0.01 -13.92 -37.49
C SER A 106 1.02 -14.94 -37.99
#